data_AF-A0A8B3HHM8-F1
#
_entry.id   AF-A0A8B3HHM8-F1
#
_cell.length_a   1.000
_cell.length_b   1.000
_cell.length_c   1.000
_cell.angle_alpha   90.00
_cell.angle_beta   90.00
_cell.angle_gamma   90.00
#
_symmetry.space_group_name_H-M   'P 1'
#
loop_
_entity.id
_entity.type
_entity.pdbx_description
1 polymer ?
#
loop_
_entity_poly.entity_id
_entity_poly.type
_entity_poly.pdbx_seq_one_letter_code
_entity_poly.pdbx_strand_id
1 'polypeptide(L)'
;MQQEKEVKIELKYTLMIHDDSLESLEHVDQGLLEKYSPTEQQKITRAVKDLRTIMAVKQVIQTQYQEVLRRAFPNGDLDGLPLIKQEQAYTAVMYYDPVLKPCQAETIEQWQANPPQVFSPQEHQQGLAYLSGQLSLDQLENHHLQRVLKHDGTKQLFFGECKADPTIKNSQIEKIQKQSKGQQDKDDQYRKANIGHYQPLNYKPVSPSYYLKTAFSNAIMTALYARDEDYQRQKQAQGLKETEWEMTKKQRQHQTRNRHEDGGMHL
;
A
#
# COMPACT_ATOMS: atom_id res chain seq x y z
N MET A 1 -4.79 5.24 -10.30
CA MET A 1 -5.76 4.13 -10.45
C MET A 1 -5.85 3.77 -11.92
N GLN A 2 -6.23 2.54 -12.27
CA GLN A 2 -6.24 2.10 -13.67
C GLN A 2 -7.32 2.83 -14.51
N GLN A 3 -8.53 3.03 -13.96
CA GLN A 3 -9.58 3.85 -14.56
C GLN A 3 -9.12 5.26 -14.96
N GLU A 4 -8.38 5.96 -14.08
CA GLU A 4 -7.83 7.29 -14.40
C GLU A 4 -6.88 7.25 -15.60
N LYS A 5 -6.05 6.20 -15.69
CA LYS A 5 -5.12 6.03 -16.82
C LYS A 5 -5.89 5.81 -18.11
N GLU A 6 -6.92 4.96 -18.08
CA GLU A 6 -7.76 4.67 -19.24
C GLU A 6 -8.48 5.92 -19.75
N VAL A 7 -9.12 6.70 -18.85
CA VAL A 7 -9.78 7.96 -19.22
C VAL A 7 -8.77 8.97 -19.78
N LYS A 8 -7.57 9.10 -19.17
CA LYS A 8 -6.51 9.98 -19.69
C LYS A 8 -6.01 9.56 -21.07
N ILE A 9 -5.87 8.26 -21.32
CA ILE A 9 -5.45 7.72 -22.63
C ILE A 9 -6.49 8.02 -23.70
N GLU A 10 -7.76 7.70 -23.45
CA GLU A 10 -8.86 7.95 -24.40
C GLU A 10 -8.99 9.45 -24.71
N LEU A 11 -8.90 10.28 -23.68
CA LEU A 11 -8.95 11.74 -23.82
C LEU A 11 -7.75 12.26 -24.62
N LYS A 12 -6.53 11.77 -24.36
CA LYS A 12 -5.33 12.17 -25.10
C LYS A 12 -5.43 11.87 -26.60
N TYR A 13 -6.00 10.73 -26.99
CA TYR A 13 -6.22 10.43 -28.40
C TYR A 13 -7.20 11.41 -29.06
N THR A 14 -8.28 11.77 -28.37
CA THR A 14 -9.27 12.72 -28.90
C THR A 14 -8.67 14.12 -29.05
N LEU A 15 -7.82 14.54 -28.10
CA LEU A 15 -7.16 15.85 -28.14
C LEU A 15 -6.07 15.95 -29.20
N MET A 16 -5.27 14.89 -29.38
CA MET A 16 -4.20 14.84 -30.38
C MET A 16 -4.69 15.02 -31.82
N ILE A 17 -5.94 14.65 -32.13
CA ILE A 17 -6.53 14.87 -33.47
C ILE A 17 -6.58 16.37 -33.81
N HIS A 18 -6.64 17.23 -32.80
CA HIS A 18 -6.81 18.68 -32.91
C HIS A 18 -5.60 19.46 -32.36
N ASP A 19 -4.43 18.82 -32.32
CA ASP A 19 -3.15 19.35 -31.79
C ASP A 19 -3.24 19.90 -30.34
N ASP A 20 -4.17 19.37 -29.55
CA ASP A 20 -4.36 19.74 -28.14
C ASP A 20 -3.76 18.71 -27.17
N SER A 21 -3.64 19.11 -25.90
CA SER A 21 -3.07 18.31 -24.82
C SER A 21 -3.96 18.32 -23.57
N LEU A 22 -3.68 17.45 -22.60
CA LEU A 22 -4.49 17.41 -21.36
C LEU A 22 -4.37 18.71 -20.55
N GLU A 23 -3.23 19.39 -20.64
CA GLU A 23 -2.95 20.66 -19.98
C GLU A 23 -3.83 21.78 -20.51
N SER A 24 -4.22 21.76 -21.79
CA SER A 24 -5.13 22.76 -22.36
C SER A 24 -6.53 22.69 -21.73
N LEU A 25 -6.91 21.53 -21.17
CA LEU A 25 -8.20 21.32 -20.51
C LEU A 25 -8.22 21.69 -19.01
N GLU A 26 -7.10 22.12 -18.42
CA GLU A 26 -7.07 22.55 -17.01
C GLU A 26 -7.99 23.76 -16.78
N HIS A 27 -8.09 24.62 -17.79
CA HIS A 27 -8.92 25.81 -17.81
C HIS A 27 -9.81 25.74 -19.05
N VAL A 28 -10.94 25.03 -18.95
CA VAL A 28 -11.90 24.95 -20.05
C VAL A 28 -12.53 26.33 -20.24
N ASP A 29 -11.87 27.19 -21.00
CA ASP A 29 -12.42 28.46 -21.44
C ASP A 29 -13.56 28.19 -22.44
N GLN A 30 -14.58 29.06 -22.45
CA GLN A 30 -15.82 28.86 -23.21
C GLN A 30 -15.63 28.61 -24.72
N GLY A 31 -14.49 29.00 -25.31
CA GLY A 31 -14.18 28.78 -26.73
C GLY A 31 -13.29 27.57 -27.05
N LEU A 32 -12.71 26.89 -26.05
CA LEU A 32 -11.71 25.83 -26.28
C LEU A 32 -12.30 24.63 -27.05
N LEU A 33 -13.58 24.36 -26.84
CA LEU A 33 -14.26 23.20 -27.40
C LEU A 33 -14.89 23.45 -28.79
N GLU A 34 -14.90 24.69 -29.29
CA GLU A 34 -15.62 25.04 -30.53
C GLU A 34 -15.05 24.36 -31.78
N LYS A 35 -13.75 24.04 -31.79
CA LYS A 35 -13.10 23.32 -32.90
C LYS A 35 -13.44 21.83 -32.96
N TYR A 36 -14.03 21.27 -31.90
CA TYR A 36 -14.42 19.87 -31.82
C TYR A 36 -15.85 19.66 -32.31
N SER A 37 -16.12 18.51 -32.93
CA SER A 37 -17.48 18.11 -33.27
C SER A 37 -18.35 17.91 -32.02
N PRO A 38 -19.69 18.02 -32.11
CA PRO A 38 -20.58 17.81 -30.95
C PRO A 38 -20.35 16.48 -30.23
N THR A 39 -20.02 15.41 -30.97
CA THR A 39 -19.70 14.10 -30.42
C THR A 39 -18.39 14.12 -29.63
N GLU A 40 -17.35 14.77 -30.14
CA GLU A 40 -16.07 14.93 -29.45
C GLU A 40 -16.20 15.84 -28.21
N GLN A 41 -16.94 16.95 -28.31
CA GLN A 41 -17.23 17.82 -27.18
C GLN A 41 -17.93 17.05 -26.04
N GLN A 42 -18.90 16.19 -26.38
CA GLN A 42 -19.59 15.36 -25.39
C GLN A 42 -18.64 14.34 -24.73
N LYS A 43 -17.76 13.70 -25.52
CA LYS A 43 -16.73 12.79 -25.00
C LYS A 43 -15.76 13.50 -24.06
N ILE A 44 -15.20 14.64 -24.48
CA ILE A 44 -14.27 15.45 -23.68
C ILE A 44 -14.95 15.91 -22.38
N THR A 45 -16.17 16.43 -22.46
CA THR A 45 -16.92 16.89 -21.28
C THR A 45 -17.16 15.76 -20.27
N ARG A 46 -17.51 14.55 -20.74
CA ARG A 46 -17.68 13.38 -19.88
C ARG A 46 -16.37 12.96 -19.23
N ALA A 47 -15.31 12.82 -20.02
CA ALA A 47 -13.98 12.44 -19.52
C ALA A 47 -13.44 13.43 -18.48
N VAL A 48 -13.61 14.75 -18.70
CA VAL A 48 -13.22 15.77 -17.71
C VAL A 48 -14.02 15.64 -16.42
N LYS A 49 -15.35 15.39 -16.49
CA LYS A 49 -16.18 15.15 -15.31
C LYS A 49 -15.76 13.89 -14.55
N ASP A 50 -15.44 12.81 -15.26
CA ASP A 50 -14.98 11.56 -14.66
C ASP A 50 -13.62 11.76 -13.96
N LEU A 51 -12.68 12.45 -14.60
CA LEU A 51 -11.38 12.78 -13.99
C LEU A 51 -11.54 13.64 -12.73
N ARG A 52 -12.39 14.67 -12.76
CA ARG A 52 -12.69 15.50 -11.58
C ARG A 52 -13.28 14.67 -10.44
N THR A 53 -14.19 13.75 -10.75
CA THR A 53 -14.79 12.84 -9.76
C THR A 53 -13.72 11.92 -9.16
N ILE A 54 -12.86 11.32 -9.99
CA ILE A 54 -11.74 10.48 -9.56
C ILE A 54 -10.79 11.26 -8.64
N MET A 55 -10.46 12.50 -9.00
CA MET A 55 -9.59 13.36 -8.20
C MET A 55 -10.22 13.70 -6.83
N ALA A 56 -11.50 14.03 -6.80
CA ALA A 56 -12.22 14.32 -5.55
C ALA A 56 -12.23 13.10 -4.62
N VAL A 57 -12.53 11.91 -5.15
CA VAL A 57 -12.51 10.66 -4.38
C VAL A 57 -11.11 10.37 -3.84
N LYS A 58 -10.06 10.51 -4.67
CA LYS A 58 -8.67 10.36 -4.22
C LYS A 58 -8.32 11.34 -3.11
N GLN A 59 -8.75 12.59 -3.21
CA GLN A 59 -8.46 13.61 -2.21
C GLN A 59 -9.11 13.26 -0.86
N VAL A 60 -10.34 12.76 -0.87
CA VAL A 60 -11.02 12.29 0.35
C VAL A 60 -10.25 11.11 0.97
N ILE A 61 -9.87 10.11 0.17
CA ILE A 61 -9.11 8.95 0.64
C ILE A 61 -7.74 9.38 1.20
N GLN A 62 -7.03 10.25 0.48
CA GLN A 62 -5.74 10.78 0.91
C GLN A 62 -5.86 11.52 2.24
N THR A 63 -6.90 12.36 2.38
CA THR A 63 -7.16 13.09 3.63
C THR A 63 -7.34 12.12 4.79
N GLN A 64 -8.17 11.08 4.61
CA GLN A 64 -8.39 10.06 5.64
C GLN A 64 -7.10 9.33 6.03
N TYR A 65 -6.28 8.93 5.05
CA TYR A 65 -5.00 8.27 5.34
C TYR A 65 -4.04 9.19 6.07
N GLN A 66 -3.90 10.43 5.61
CA GLN A 66 -3.02 11.43 6.22
C GLN A 66 -3.46 11.78 7.64
N GLU A 67 -4.76 11.86 7.95
CA GLU A 67 -5.24 12.10 9.31
C GLU A 67 -4.76 11.03 10.30
N VAL A 68 -4.80 9.77 9.90
CA VAL A 68 -4.33 8.66 10.72
C VAL A 68 -2.81 8.63 10.78
N LEU A 69 -2.14 8.74 9.63
CA LEU A 69 -0.68 8.68 9.55
C LEU A 69 0.00 9.85 10.25
N ARG A 70 -0.59 11.05 10.29
CA ARG A 70 -0.04 12.19 11.05
C ARG A 70 -0.10 11.99 12.55
N ARG A 71 -1.04 11.18 13.06
CA ARG A 71 -1.09 10.83 14.49
C ARG A 71 -0.03 9.79 14.85
N ALA A 72 0.13 8.78 14.00
CA ALA A 72 1.14 7.75 14.20
C ALA A 72 2.57 8.26 13.91
N PHE A 73 2.74 9.18 12.96
CA PHE A 73 4.02 9.69 12.49
C PHE A 73 3.98 11.23 12.37
N PRO A 74 4.01 11.96 13.50
CA PRO A 74 3.84 13.42 13.51
C PRO A 74 4.96 14.17 12.79
N ASN A 75 6.14 13.58 12.69
CA ASN A 75 7.32 14.15 12.04
C ASN A 75 7.44 13.75 10.54
N GLY A 76 6.42 13.08 9.99
CA GLY A 76 6.43 12.59 8.63
C GLY A 76 6.14 13.67 7.57
N ASP A 77 6.75 13.50 6.41
CA ASP A 77 6.36 14.18 5.17
C ASP A 77 5.54 13.23 4.30
N LEU A 78 4.22 13.34 4.42
CA LEU A 78 3.28 12.45 3.72
C LEU A 78 2.91 12.96 2.33
N ASP A 79 3.15 14.24 2.02
CA ASP A 79 2.69 14.84 0.76
C ASP A 79 3.54 14.35 -0.43
N GLY A 80 4.81 14.04 -0.18
CA GLY A 80 5.68 13.37 -1.15
C GLY A 80 5.43 11.86 -1.31
N LEU A 81 4.58 11.24 -0.48
CA LEU A 81 4.38 9.79 -0.49
C LEU A 81 3.22 9.39 -1.42
N PRO A 82 3.43 8.54 -2.45
CA PRO A 82 2.35 8.09 -3.32
C PRO A 82 1.19 7.45 -2.55
N LEU A 83 -0.04 7.68 -3.01
CA LEU A 83 -1.27 7.23 -2.32
C LEU A 83 -1.26 5.73 -1.98
N ILE A 84 -0.73 4.88 -2.86
CA ILE A 84 -0.62 3.42 -2.61
C ILE A 84 0.30 3.12 -1.43
N LYS A 85 1.40 3.87 -1.28
CA LYS A 85 2.30 3.71 -0.14
C LYS A 85 1.67 4.25 1.14
N GLN A 86 0.87 5.31 1.06
CA GLN A 86 0.05 5.78 2.18
C GLN A 86 -0.97 4.72 2.61
N GLU A 87 -1.69 4.08 1.67
CA GLU A 87 -2.62 2.99 1.96
C GLU A 87 -1.92 1.82 2.68
N GLN A 88 -0.72 1.44 2.24
CA GLN A 88 0.06 0.37 2.85
C GLN A 88 0.42 0.68 4.30
N ALA A 89 0.99 1.87 4.55
CA ALA A 89 1.32 2.31 5.90
C ALA A 89 0.06 2.46 6.77
N TYR A 90 -1.00 3.06 6.23
CA TYR A 90 -2.29 3.23 6.90
C TYR A 90 -2.87 1.89 7.34
N THR A 91 -2.90 0.91 6.45
CA THR A 91 -3.46 -0.42 6.74
C THR A 91 -2.64 -1.13 7.81
N ALA A 92 -1.31 -1.03 7.79
CA ALA A 92 -0.45 -1.58 8.83
C ALA A 92 -0.74 -0.91 10.19
N VAL A 93 -0.75 0.42 10.25
CA VAL A 93 -1.05 1.17 11.49
C VAL A 93 -2.43 0.80 12.03
N MET A 94 -3.46 0.82 11.17
CA MET A 94 -4.82 0.49 11.56
C MET A 94 -4.98 -0.95 12.05
N TYR A 95 -4.09 -1.86 11.66
CA TYR A 95 -4.08 -3.25 12.13
C TYR A 95 -3.34 -3.40 13.47
N TYR A 96 -2.13 -2.86 13.57
CA TYR A 96 -1.20 -3.11 14.69
C TYR A 96 -1.30 -2.11 15.85
N ASP A 97 -1.65 -0.85 15.59
CA ASP A 97 -1.85 0.16 16.63
C ASP A 97 -3.08 1.04 16.32
N PRO A 98 -4.31 0.52 16.53
CA PRO A 98 -5.53 1.26 16.28
C PRO A 98 -5.74 2.45 17.25
N VAL A 99 -4.91 2.58 18.30
CA VAL A 99 -4.93 3.71 19.24
C VAL A 99 -4.18 4.93 18.66
N LEU A 100 -3.35 4.72 17.64
CA LEU A 100 -2.60 5.74 16.92
C LEU A 100 -1.63 6.49 17.82
N LYS A 101 -0.87 5.76 18.65
CA LYS A 101 0.21 6.36 19.43
C LYS A 101 1.32 6.77 18.46
N PRO A 102 2.05 7.86 18.73
CA PRO A 102 3.25 8.19 17.98
C PRO A 102 4.19 6.97 17.99
N CYS A 103 4.46 6.44 16.81
CA CYS A 103 5.22 5.21 16.63
C CYS A 103 6.68 5.57 16.39
N GLN A 104 7.57 4.91 17.11
CA GLN A 104 9.02 5.10 16.98
C GLN A 104 9.57 4.19 15.88
N ALA A 105 10.66 4.61 15.24
CA ALA A 105 11.27 3.85 14.14
C ALA A 105 11.66 2.43 14.58
N GLU A 106 12.20 2.28 15.79
CA GLU A 106 12.61 0.99 16.36
C GLU A 106 11.41 0.06 16.56
N THR A 107 10.23 0.61 16.86
CA THR A 107 8.99 -0.20 17.00
C THR A 107 8.60 -0.80 15.65
N ILE A 108 8.71 0.00 14.58
CA ILE A 108 8.43 -0.47 13.22
C ILE A 108 9.45 -1.52 12.79
N GLU A 109 10.73 -1.31 13.07
CA GLU A 109 11.78 -2.29 12.79
C GLU A 109 11.51 -3.63 13.51
N GLN A 110 11.07 -3.57 14.77
CA GLN A 110 10.65 -4.75 15.53
C GLN A 110 9.47 -5.46 14.85
N TRP A 111 8.44 -4.73 14.41
CA TRP A 111 7.32 -5.32 13.69
C TRP A 111 7.77 -5.98 12.38
N GLN A 112 8.68 -5.37 11.63
CA GLN A 112 9.21 -5.93 10.39
C GLN A 112 10.00 -7.23 10.62
N ALA A 113 10.76 -7.30 11.72
CA ALA A 113 11.55 -8.46 12.10
C ALA A 113 10.66 -9.58 12.65
N ASN A 114 9.76 -9.25 13.57
CA ASN A 114 8.84 -10.18 14.23
C ASN A 114 7.46 -9.52 14.36
N PRO A 115 6.56 -9.74 13.38
CA PRO A 115 5.22 -9.18 13.41
C PRO A 115 4.50 -9.56 14.71
N PRO A 116 3.95 -8.59 15.46
CA PRO A 116 3.25 -8.90 16.70
C PRO A 116 1.93 -9.61 16.40
N GLN A 117 1.51 -10.47 17.32
CA GLN A 117 0.18 -11.05 17.34
C GLN A 117 -0.80 -9.99 17.87
N VAL A 118 -1.80 -9.63 17.07
CA VAL A 118 -2.82 -8.62 17.38
C VAL A 118 -4.03 -9.26 18.04
N PHE A 119 -4.39 -10.48 17.65
CA PHE A 119 -5.58 -11.17 18.12
C PHE A 119 -5.21 -12.49 18.83
N SER A 120 -5.93 -12.80 19.90
CA SER A 120 -5.81 -14.07 20.59
C SER A 120 -6.30 -15.25 19.73
N PRO A 121 -5.90 -16.51 20.04
CA PRO A 121 -6.41 -17.68 19.32
C PRO A 121 -7.94 -17.81 19.33
N GLN A 122 -8.60 -17.36 20.41
CA GLN A 122 -10.07 -17.31 20.48
C GLN A 122 -10.65 -16.30 19.48
N GLU A 123 -10.07 -15.11 19.39
CA GLU A 123 -10.47 -14.08 18.43
C GLU A 123 -10.19 -14.49 16.98
N HIS A 124 -9.12 -15.25 16.75
CA HIS A 124 -8.89 -15.88 15.44
C HIS A 124 -10.03 -16.83 15.06
N GLN A 125 -10.44 -17.72 15.96
CA GLN A 125 -11.56 -18.64 15.73
C GLN A 125 -12.87 -17.86 15.47
N GLN A 126 -13.17 -16.84 16.27
CA GLN A 126 -14.35 -15.99 16.10
C GLN A 126 -14.33 -15.25 14.76
N GLY A 127 -13.19 -14.65 14.39
CA GLY A 127 -13.05 -13.96 13.11
C GLY A 127 -13.19 -14.89 11.91
N LEU A 128 -12.61 -16.10 11.97
CA LEU A 128 -12.81 -17.11 10.93
C LEU A 128 -14.26 -17.61 10.86
N ALA A 129 -14.93 -17.78 12.01
CA ALA A 129 -16.34 -18.13 12.05
C ALA A 129 -17.21 -17.05 11.38
N TYR A 130 -16.95 -15.76 11.66
CA TYR A 130 -17.59 -14.64 10.96
C TYR A 130 -17.33 -14.70 9.44
N LEU A 131 -16.06 -14.83 9.02
CA LEU A 131 -15.69 -14.86 7.60
C LEU A 131 -16.25 -16.07 6.84
N SER A 132 -16.56 -17.15 7.55
CA SER A 132 -17.23 -18.33 6.99
C SER A 132 -18.76 -18.22 6.96
N GLY A 133 -19.33 -17.18 7.56
CA GLY A 133 -20.78 -16.95 7.68
C GLY A 133 -21.46 -17.66 8.85
N GLN A 134 -20.68 -18.21 9.79
CA GLN A 134 -21.21 -18.90 10.97
C GLN A 134 -21.60 -17.93 12.11
N LEU A 135 -20.97 -16.76 12.15
CA LEU A 135 -21.28 -15.68 13.08
C LEU A 135 -21.61 -14.40 12.31
N SER A 136 -22.47 -13.57 12.88
CA SER A 136 -22.67 -12.19 12.45
C SER A 136 -21.66 -11.26 13.12
N LEU A 137 -21.45 -10.07 12.54
CA LEU A 137 -20.40 -9.17 12.97
C LEU A 137 -20.64 -8.60 14.38
N ASP A 138 -21.90 -8.39 14.75
CA ASP A 138 -22.36 -7.91 16.06
C ASP A 138 -22.16 -8.94 17.19
N GLN A 139 -21.93 -10.21 16.84
CA GLN A 139 -21.60 -11.26 17.80
C GLN A 139 -20.10 -11.28 18.18
N LEU A 140 -19.27 -10.48 17.53
CA LEU A 140 -17.86 -10.35 17.88
C LEU A 140 -17.69 -9.33 19.01
N GLU A 141 -17.18 -9.73 20.17
CA GLU A 141 -17.00 -8.81 21.31
C GLU A 141 -15.93 -7.75 21.03
N ASN A 142 -14.84 -8.12 20.36
CA ASN A 142 -13.73 -7.21 20.10
C ASN A 142 -14.06 -6.25 18.94
N HIS A 143 -14.25 -4.96 19.26
CA HIS A 143 -14.49 -3.91 18.27
C HIS A 143 -13.34 -3.69 17.27
N HIS A 144 -12.09 -3.91 17.68
CA HIS A 144 -10.94 -3.88 16.77
C HIS A 144 -11.02 -5.00 15.75
N LEU A 145 -11.34 -6.22 16.18
CA LEU A 145 -11.57 -7.35 15.29
C LEU A 145 -12.70 -7.05 14.30
N GLN A 146 -13.83 -6.51 14.78
CA GLN A 146 -14.93 -6.09 13.90
C GLN A 146 -14.45 -5.12 12.81
N ARG A 147 -13.65 -4.10 13.18
CA ARG A 147 -13.12 -3.12 12.23
C ARG A 147 -12.18 -3.77 11.22
N VAL A 148 -11.27 -4.64 11.67
CA VAL A 148 -10.32 -5.36 10.82
C VAL A 148 -11.03 -6.20 9.77
N LEU A 149 -12.13 -6.85 10.15
CA LEU A 149 -12.88 -7.75 9.25
C LEU A 149 -13.77 -6.99 8.25
N LYS A 150 -14.10 -5.72 8.49
CA LYS A 150 -14.87 -4.86 7.56
C LYS A 150 -14.07 -4.40 6.35
N HIS A 151 -12.74 -4.33 6.45
CA HIS A 151 -11.88 -3.79 5.40
C HIS A 151 -10.97 -4.86 4.80
N ASP A 152 -10.93 -4.96 3.48
CA ASP A 152 -10.24 -6.08 2.82
C ASP A 152 -8.73 -6.08 3.03
N GLY A 153 -8.09 -4.91 3.09
CA GLY A 153 -6.65 -4.81 3.38
C GLY A 153 -6.27 -5.39 4.74
N THR A 154 -6.97 -4.98 5.81
CA THR A 154 -6.74 -5.50 7.17
C THR A 154 -7.21 -6.94 7.32
N LYS A 155 -8.25 -7.36 6.58
CA LYS A 155 -8.70 -8.76 6.53
C LYS A 155 -7.64 -9.70 5.96
N GLN A 156 -6.84 -9.27 4.98
CA GLN A 156 -5.72 -10.08 4.50
C GLN A 156 -4.62 -10.25 5.55
N LEU A 157 -4.33 -9.21 6.33
CA LEU A 157 -3.40 -9.30 7.47
C LEU A 157 -3.92 -10.29 8.52
N PHE A 158 -5.22 -10.23 8.84
CA PHE A 158 -5.86 -11.18 9.76
C PHE A 158 -5.73 -12.63 9.30
N PHE A 159 -6.00 -12.92 8.03
CA PHE A 159 -5.77 -14.26 7.48
C PHE A 159 -4.30 -14.68 7.58
N GLY A 160 -3.39 -13.74 7.35
CA GLY A 160 -1.95 -13.96 7.46
C GLY A 160 -1.52 -14.31 8.89
N GLU A 161 -2.07 -13.62 9.89
CA GLU A 161 -1.85 -13.90 11.31
C GLU A 161 -2.45 -15.26 11.71
N CYS A 162 -3.68 -15.56 11.28
CA CYS A 162 -4.31 -16.86 11.53
C CYS A 162 -3.49 -18.04 10.97
N LYS A 163 -2.79 -17.85 9.84
CA LYS A 163 -1.91 -18.90 9.27
C LYS A 163 -0.66 -19.16 10.09
N ALA A 164 -0.26 -18.21 10.94
CA ALA A 164 0.84 -18.37 11.88
C ALA A 164 0.38 -18.98 13.22
N ASP A 165 -0.93 -19.05 13.48
CA ASP A 165 -1.49 -19.66 14.67
C ASP A 165 -1.44 -21.20 14.58
N PRO A 166 -0.68 -21.89 15.45
CA PRO A 166 -0.53 -23.34 15.38
C PRO A 166 -1.83 -24.11 15.70
N THR A 167 -2.83 -23.45 16.29
CA THR A 167 -4.11 -24.07 16.65
C THR A 167 -5.10 -24.11 15.47
N ILE A 168 -4.79 -23.40 14.37
CA ILE A 168 -5.67 -23.26 13.21
C ILE A 168 -5.10 -24.03 12.03
N LYS A 169 -5.95 -24.85 11.39
CA LYS A 169 -5.55 -25.59 10.19
C LYS A 169 -5.53 -24.65 8.98
N ASN A 170 -4.41 -24.57 8.27
CA ASN A 170 -4.30 -23.79 7.04
C ASN A 170 -5.36 -24.14 5.99
N SER A 171 -5.77 -25.40 5.90
CA SER A 171 -6.84 -25.85 4.99
C SER A 171 -8.21 -25.24 5.30
N GLN A 172 -8.51 -24.94 6.57
CA GLN A 172 -9.71 -24.21 6.97
C GLN A 172 -9.68 -22.79 6.43
N ILE A 173 -8.54 -22.10 6.59
CA ILE A 173 -8.34 -20.73 6.11
C ILE A 173 -8.49 -20.68 4.58
N GLU A 174 -7.84 -21.59 3.86
CA GLU A 174 -7.94 -21.67 2.39
C GLU A 174 -9.37 -21.90 1.90
N LYS A 175 -10.16 -22.71 2.61
CA LYS A 175 -11.57 -22.94 2.28
C LYS A 175 -12.37 -21.65 2.40
N ILE A 176 -12.19 -20.90 3.48
CA ILE A 176 -12.87 -19.61 3.72
C ILE A 176 -12.45 -18.59 2.66
N GLN A 177 -11.16 -18.50 2.33
CA GLN A 177 -10.65 -17.61 1.28
C GLN A 177 -11.25 -17.96 -0.09
N LYS A 178 -11.35 -19.25 -0.45
CA LYS A 178 -11.98 -19.70 -1.71
C LYS A 178 -13.47 -19.36 -1.77
N GLN A 179 -14.21 -19.60 -0.68
CA GLN A 179 -15.63 -19.26 -0.59
C GLN A 179 -15.86 -17.75 -0.75
N SER A 180 -15.08 -16.94 -0.04
CA SER A 180 -15.16 -15.47 -0.10
C SER A 180 -14.88 -14.96 -1.51
N LYS A 181 -13.84 -15.50 -2.16
CA LYS A 181 -13.49 -15.15 -3.54
C LYS A 181 -14.59 -15.52 -4.53
N GLY A 182 -15.21 -16.69 -4.38
CA GLY A 182 -16.33 -17.09 -5.24
C GLY A 182 -17.54 -16.18 -5.12
N GLN A 183 -17.80 -15.60 -3.95
CA GLN A 183 -18.86 -14.60 -3.78
C GLN A 183 -18.46 -13.25 -4.39
N GLN A 184 -17.23 -12.80 -4.12
CA GLN A 184 -16.69 -11.57 -4.70
C GLN A 184 -16.71 -11.61 -6.23
N ASP A 185 -16.26 -12.70 -6.84
CA ASP A 185 -16.25 -12.85 -8.30
C ASP A 185 -17.66 -12.72 -8.91
N LYS A 186 -18.71 -13.17 -8.22
CA LYS A 186 -20.11 -13.00 -8.68
C LYS A 186 -20.56 -11.54 -8.59
N ASP A 187 -20.26 -10.89 -7.47
CA ASP A 187 -20.63 -9.49 -7.26
C ASP A 187 -19.88 -8.58 -8.25
N ASP A 188 -18.61 -8.88 -8.50
CA ASP A 188 -17.75 -8.16 -9.44
C ASP A 188 -18.25 -8.34 -10.88
N GLN A 189 -18.70 -9.55 -11.27
CA GLN A 189 -19.33 -9.80 -12.56
C GLN A 189 -20.62 -8.98 -12.73
N TYR A 190 -21.47 -8.94 -11.70
CA TYR A 190 -22.68 -8.13 -11.70
C TYR A 190 -22.35 -6.64 -11.84
N ARG A 191 -21.40 -6.12 -11.07
CA ARG A 191 -20.98 -4.71 -11.14
C ARG A 191 -20.38 -4.38 -12.50
N LYS A 192 -19.54 -5.25 -13.06
CA LYS A 192 -18.94 -5.07 -14.38
C LYS A 192 -19.99 -5.01 -15.50
N ALA A 193 -21.08 -5.76 -15.38
CA ALA A 193 -22.19 -5.71 -16.33
C ALA A 193 -23.03 -4.43 -16.23
N ASN A 194 -23.12 -3.82 -15.04
CA ASN A 194 -24.01 -2.69 -14.76
C ASN A 194 -23.29 -1.34 -14.62
N ILE A 195 -21.96 -1.33 -14.49
CA ILE A 195 -21.15 -0.13 -14.24
C ILE A 195 -20.00 -0.14 -15.26
N GLY A 196 -20.07 0.76 -16.25
CA GLY A 196 -19.18 0.75 -17.42
C GLY A 196 -17.68 0.87 -17.12
N HIS A 197 -17.30 1.47 -16.00
CA HIS A 197 -15.91 1.66 -15.58
C HIS A 197 -15.57 0.94 -14.27
N TYR A 198 -16.36 -0.08 -13.90
CA TYR A 198 -16.07 -0.83 -12.68
C TYR A 198 -14.85 -1.72 -12.85
N GLN A 199 -13.97 -1.68 -11.84
CA GLN A 199 -12.79 -2.52 -11.79
C GLN A 199 -12.66 -3.11 -10.38
N PRO A 200 -12.57 -4.45 -10.27
CA PRO A 200 -12.52 -5.09 -8.97
C PRO A 200 -11.18 -4.84 -8.29
N LEU A 201 -11.23 -4.58 -6.99
CA LEU A 201 -10.06 -4.46 -6.14
C LEU A 201 -9.76 -5.81 -5.49
N ASN A 202 -8.80 -6.53 -6.05
CA ASN A 202 -8.43 -7.86 -5.58
C ASN A 202 -7.16 -7.80 -4.73
N TYR A 203 -7.32 -7.79 -3.41
CA TYR A 203 -6.19 -7.94 -2.49
C TYR A 203 -5.62 -9.35 -2.58
N LYS A 204 -4.30 -9.43 -2.76
CA LYS A 204 -3.59 -10.72 -2.77
C LYS A 204 -3.39 -11.21 -1.33
N PRO A 205 -3.46 -12.52 -1.08
CA PRO A 205 -3.03 -13.09 0.18
C PRO A 205 -1.59 -12.67 0.48
N VAL A 206 -1.33 -12.28 1.73
CA VAL A 206 -0.03 -11.76 2.16
C VAL A 206 0.28 -12.24 3.56
N SER A 207 1.56 -12.52 3.85
CA SER A 207 1.98 -12.77 5.23
C SER A 207 2.22 -11.44 5.96
N PRO A 208 2.00 -11.38 7.28
CA PRO A 208 2.28 -10.19 8.10
C PRO A 208 3.70 -9.64 7.89
N SER A 209 4.71 -10.51 7.91
CA SER A 209 6.11 -10.11 7.74
C SER A 209 6.39 -9.52 6.36
N TYR A 210 5.87 -10.12 5.29
CA TYR A 210 6.05 -9.57 3.95
C TYR A 210 5.33 -8.22 3.81
N TYR A 211 4.13 -8.11 4.37
CA TYR A 211 3.35 -6.89 4.32
C TYR A 211 4.06 -5.76 5.03
N LEU A 212 4.52 -5.96 6.26
CA LEU A 212 5.23 -4.95 7.05
C LEU A 212 6.53 -4.47 6.40
N LYS A 213 7.29 -5.38 5.79
CA LYS A 213 8.48 -5.00 5.00
C LYS A 213 8.15 -4.13 3.79
N THR A 214 6.98 -4.35 3.19
CA THR A 214 6.51 -3.54 2.06
C THR A 214 5.96 -2.20 2.53
N ALA A 215 5.06 -2.22 3.52
CA ALA A 215 4.37 -1.07 4.09
C ALA A 215 5.31 -0.11 4.83
N PHE A 216 6.43 -0.61 5.33
CA PHE A 216 7.47 0.18 5.97
C PHE A 216 8.83 0.02 5.28
N SER A 217 8.83 -0.09 3.94
CA SER A 217 10.07 -0.07 3.16
C SER A 217 10.90 1.19 3.44
N ASN A 218 12.22 1.15 3.17
CA ASN A 218 13.12 2.28 3.43
C ASN A 218 12.63 3.63 2.85
N ALA A 219 11.99 3.58 1.67
CA ALA A 219 11.42 4.78 1.04
C ALA A 219 10.22 5.32 1.82
N ILE A 220 9.40 4.44 2.40
CA ILE A 220 8.26 4.84 3.24
C ILE A 220 8.78 5.32 4.60
N MET A 221 9.70 4.59 5.24
CA MET A 221 10.31 5.00 6.51
C MET A 221 10.95 6.38 6.42
N THR A 222 11.68 6.66 5.34
CA THR A 222 12.27 7.99 5.11
C THR A 222 11.22 9.10 5.04
N ALA A 223 10.05 8.83 4.47
CA ALA A 223 8.94 9.79 4.43
C ALA A 223 8.26 9.92 5.79
N LEU A 224 7.97 8.81 6.48
CA LEU A 224 7.29 8.80 7.77
C LEU A 224 8.11 9.46 8.89
N TYR A 225 9.44 9.45 8.79
CA TYR A 225 10.37 10.05 9.76
C TYR A 225 11.21 11.17 9.16
N ALA A 226 10.68 11.87 8.16
CA ALA A 226 11.44 12.88 7.39
C ALA A 226 12.03 13.99 8.26
N ARG A 227 11.30 14.42 9.31
CA ARG A 227 11.70 15.50 10.22
C ARG A 227 12.10 14.99 11.61
N ASP A 228 12.35 13.70 11.74
CA ASP A 228 12.73 13.08 13.00
C ASP A 228 14.26 13.07 13.16
N GLU A 229 14.79 13.90 14.05
CA GLU A 229 16.25 14.08 14.20
C GLU A 229 16.94 12.79 14.64
N ASP A 230 16.32 12.01 15.52
CA ASP A 230 16.88 10.76 16.03
C ASP A 230 16.98 9.72 14.92
N TYR A 231 15.92 9.55 14.14
CA TYR A 231 15.94 8.67 12.98
C TYR A 231 17.01 9.08 11.95
N GLN A 232 17.13 10.38 11.64
CA GLN A 232 18.15 10.84 10.69
C GLN A 232 19.58 10.59 11.22
N ARG A 233 19.82 10.82 12.52
CA ARG A 233 21.12 10.51 13.15
C ARG A 233 21.45 9.03 13.07
N GLN A 234 20.50 8.15 13.41
CA GLN A 234 20.70 6.70 13.36
C GLN A 234 21.00 6.23 11.94
N LYS A 235 20.25 6.71 10.95
CA LYS A 235 20.45 6.37 9.53
C LYS A 235 21.83 6.80 9.02
N GLN A 236 22.29 7.99 9.39
CA GLN A 236 23.65 8.45 9.05
C GLN A 236 24.72 7.56 9.70
N ALA A 237 24.57 7.22 10.98
CA ALA A 237 25.50 6.35 11.68
C ALA A 237 25.57 4.93 11.08
N GLN A 238 24.43 4.37 10.65
CA GLN A 238 24.40 3.08 9.94
C GLN A 238 25.13 3.16 8.60
N GLY A 239 24.87 4.20 7.80
CA GLY A 239 25.55 4.40 6.51
C GLY A 239 27.07 4.55 6.65
N LEU A 240 27.54 5.22 7.71
CA LEU A 240 28.97 5.31 8.02
C LEU A 240 29.55 3.92 8.33
N LYS A 241 28.89 3.13 9.18
CA LYS A 241 29.33 1.75 9.51
C LYS A 241 29.39 0.83 8.30
N GLU A 242 28.41 0.89 7.40
CA GLU A 242 28.42 0.10 6.16
C GLU A 242 29.57 0.50 5.24
N THR A 243 29.84 1.80 5.14
CA THR A 243 30.97 2.33 4.36
C THR A 243 32.30 1.87 4.94
N GLU A 244 32.47 1.97 6.27
CA GLU A 244 33.65 1.46 6.98
C GLU A 244 33.85 -0.05 6.76
N TRP A 245 32.76 -0.82 6.78
CA TRP A 245 32.80 -2.26 6.52
C TRP A 245 33.24 -2.58 5.10
N GLU A 246 32.67 -1.92 4.09
CA GLU A 246 33.06 -2.11 2.68
C GLU A 246 34.51 -1.66 2.42
N MET A 247 34.97 -0.57 3.05
CA MET A 247 36.37 -0.16 2.99
C MET A 247 37.31 -1.21 3.57
N THR A 248 36.96 -1.77 4.74
CA THR A 248 37.74 -2.83 5.39
C THR A 248 37.76 -4.11 4.56
N LYS A 249 36.63 -4.47 3.95
CA LYS A 249 36.51 -5.62 3.04
C LYS A 249 37.39 -5.44 1.79
N LYS A 250 37.38 -4.26 1.17
CA LYS A 250 38.26 -3.93 0.03
C LYS A 250 39.74 -3.98 0.43
N GLN A 251 40.12 -3.40 1.58
CA GLN A 251 41.50 -3.47 2.07
C GLN A 251 41.98 -4.92 2.25
N ARG A 252 41.15 -5.79 2.83
CA ARG A 252 41.45 -7.22 2.97
C ARG A 252 41.63 -7.91 1.61
N GLN A 253 40.79 -7.59 0.62
CA GLN A 253 40.90 -8.12 -0.75
C GLN A 253 42.17 -7.66 -1.47
N HIS A 254 42.59 -6.42 -1.28
CA HIS A 254 43.85 -5.92 -1.84
C HIS A 254 45.07 -6.58 -1.19
N GLN A 255 45.05 -6.79 0.14
CA GLN A 255 46.12 -7.48 0.84
C GLN A 255 46.26 -8.95 0.43
N THR A 256 45.16 -9.67 0.19
CA THR A 256 45.22 -11.05 -0.30
C THR A 256 45.66 -11.13 -1.77
N ARG A 257 45.24 -10.19 -2.61
CA ARG A 257 45.64 -10.14 -4.04
C ARG A 257 47.13 -9.84 -4.22
N ASN A 258 47.68 -8.87 -3.46
CA ASN A 258 49.12 -8.58 -3.49
C ASN A 258 49.96 -9.76 -2.99
N ARG A 259 49.43 -10.59 -2.09
CA ARG A 259 50.12 -11.80 -1.60
C ARG A 259 50.16 -12.95 -2.62
N HIS A 260 49.29 -12.92 -3.64
CA HIS A 260 49.28 -13.89 -4.74
C HIS A 260 50.05 -13.40 -5.98
N GLU A 261 50.24 -12.09 -6.15
CA GLU A 261 51.05 -11.52 -7.23
C GLU A 261 52.56 -11.51 -6.90
N ASP A 262 52.94 -11.49 -5.62
CA ASP A 262 54.35 -11.48 -5.17
C ASP A 262 54.95 -12.89 -4.97
N GLY A 263 54.18 -13.95 -5.25
CA GLY A 263 54.62 -15.36 -5.19
C GLY A 263 55.02 -15.95 -6.55
N GLY A 264 54.95 -15.16 -7.62
CA GLY A 264 55.32 -15.58 -8.97
C GLY A 264 56.62 -14.91 -9.42
N MET A 265 57.66 -15.74 -9.60
CA MET A 265 58.93 -15.45 -10.27
C MET A 265 59.97 -14.66 -9.46
N HIS A 266 60.80 -15.41 -8.73
CA HIS A 266 62.24 -15.22 -8.85
C HIS A 266 62.91 -16.57 -9.11
N LEU A 267 63.34 -16.74 -10.37
CA LEU A 267 64.34 -17.71 -10.83
C LEU A 267 65.72 -17.32 -10.30
#